data_AF-A0A4Q4Z7M4-F1
#
_entry.id   AF-A0A4Q4Z7M4-F1
#
_cell.length_a   1.000
_cell.length_b   1.000
_cell.length_c   1.000
_cell.angle_alpha   90.00
_cell.angle_beta   90.00
_cell.angle_gamma   90.00
#
_symmetry.space_group_name_H-M   'P 1'
#
loop_
_entity.id
_entity.type
_entity.pdbx_description
1 polymer ?
#
loop_
_entity_poly.entity_id
_entity_poly.type
_entity_poly.pdbx_seq_one_letter_code
_entity_poly.pdbx_strand_id
1 'polypeptide(L)' 'MPMPPPKASTEGPRDRQVFHEMGQIVRALEANGPQDQEALARLVGAPYWESARFDRALALVVADGLVTHSPNGLLHPV' A
#
# COMPACT_ATOMS: atom_id res chain seq x y z
N MET A 1 -28.39 10.14 30.28
CA MET A 1 -27.16 9.33 30.32
C MET A 1 -26.03 10.15 29.71
N PRO A 2 -24.86 10.32 30.32
CA PRO A 2 -23.73 10.96 29.65
C PRO A 2 -23.16 9.97 28.62
N MET A 3 -22.91 10.46 27.40
CA MET A 3 -22.31 9.63 26.34
C MET A 3 -20.90 9.17 26.72
N PRO A 4 -20.47 7.97 26.29
CA PRO A 4 -19.08 7.57 26.41
C PRO A 4 -18.21 8.51 25.56
N PRO A 5 -16.98 8.83 26.01
CA PRO A 5 -16.06 9.64 25.22
C PRO A 5 -15.79 8.92 23.89
N PRO A 6 -15.66 9.65 22.76
CA PRO A 6 -15.29 9.03 21.50
C PRO A 6 -13.96 8.30 21.70
N LYS A 7 -13.92 7.02 21.31
CA LYS A 7 -12.68 6.24 21.27
C LYS A 7 -11.66 7.08 20.50
N ALA A 8 -10.51 7.35 21.10
CA ALA A 8 -9.39 7.92 20.36
C ALA A 8 -9.16 7.01 19.15
N SER A 9 -9.44 7.51 17.94
CA SER A 9 -9.00 6.85 16.72
C SER A 9 -7.48 6.73 16.85
N THR A 10 -7.01 5.53 17.15
CA THR A 10 -5.58 5.21 17.22
C THR A 10 -4.90 5.32 15.86
N GLU A 11 -5.65 5.62 14.80
CA GLU A 11 -5.12 5.98 13.49
C GLU A 11 -4.47 7.36 13.53
N GLY A 12 -3.15 7.36 13.63
CA GLY A 12 -2.37 8.59 13.46
C GLY A 12 -2.46 9.09 12.01
N PRO A 13 -2.11 10.36 11.74
CA PRO A 13 -1.97 10.88 10.38
C PRO A 13 -1.07 10.01 9.48
N ARG A 14 -0.10 9.31 10.09
CA ARG A 14 0.81 8.38 9.43
C ARG A 14 0.10 7.15 8.87
N ASP A 15 -0.95 6.66 9.53
CA ASP A 15 -1.66 5.45 9.10
C ASP A 15 -2.51 5.76 7.86
N ARG A 16 -3.17 6.91 7.82
CA ARG A 16 -3.93 7.36 6.63
C ARG A 16 -3.05 7.51 5.40
N GLN A 17 -1.84 8.04 5.58
CA GLN A 17 -0.88 8.17 4.49
C GLN A 17 -0.44 6.80 3.96
N VAL A 18 -0.17 5.86 4.85
CA VAL A 18 0.18 4.48 4.48
C VAL A 18 -0.98 3.79 3.75
N PHE A 19 -2.23 3.94 4.21
CA PHE A 19 -3.40 3.41 3.50
C PHE A 19 -3.56 4.02 2.10
N HIS A 20 -3.24 5.31 1.93
CA HIS A 20 -3.25 5.93 0.62
C HIS A 20 -2.22 5.32 -0.32
N GLU A 21 -0.99 5.12 0.16
CA GLU A 21 0.14 4.51 -0.57
C GLU A 21 -0.16 3.05 -0.94
N MET A 22 -0.72 2.27 0.00
CA MET A 22 -1.21 0.91 -0.24
C MET A 22 -2.27 0.90 -1.35
N GLY A 23 -3.24 1.82 -1.29
CA GLY A 23 -4.27 1.94 -2.32
C GLY A 23 -3.72 2.37 -3.68
N GLN A 24 -2.62 3.16 -3.72
CA GLN A 24 -1.95 3.50 -4.98
C GLN A 24 -1.30 2.27 -5.62
N ILE A 25 -0.67 1.40 -4.82
CA ILE A 25 -0.08 0.14 -5.29
C ILE A 25 -1.14 -0.77 -5.91
N VAL A 26 -2.23 -1.04 -5.17
CA VAL A 26 -3.29 -1.95 -5.65
C VAL A 26 -3.90 -1.42 -6.94
N ARG A 27 -4.29 -0.14 -7.00
CA ARG A 27 -4.86 0.46 -8.21
C ARG A 27 -3.92 0.45 -9.40
N ALA A 28 -2.61 0.63 -9.18
CA ALA A 28 -1.63 0.57 -10.26
C ALA A 28 -1.56 -0.84 -10.87
N LEU A 29 -1.60 -1.87 -10.04
CA LEU A 29 -1.64 -3.27 -10.48
C LEU A 29 -2.97 -3.64 -11.15
N GLU A 30 -4.10 -3.16 -10.63
CA GLU A 30 -5.41 -3.35 -11.28
C GLU A 30 -5.47 -2.71 -12.67
N ALA A 31 -4.91 -1.50 -12.82
CA ALA A 31 -4.97 -0.75 -14.06
C ALA A 31 -3.95 -1.22 -15.12
N ASN A 32 -2.77 -1.67 -14.70
CA ASN A 32 -1.66 -2.02 -15.62
C ASN A 32 -1.39 -3.53 -15.67
N GLY A 33 -2.14 -4.34 -14.91
CA GLY A 33 -1.87 -5.76 -14.75
C GLY A 33 -0.65 -6.03 -13.85
N PRO A 34 -0.18 -7.29 -13.81
CA PRO A 34 0.94 -7.69 -12.96
C PRO A 34 2.24 -6.99 -13.34
N GLN A 35 2.98 -6.50 -12.34
CA GLN A 35 4.22 -5.73 -12.53
C GLN A 35 5.32 -6.27 -11.63
N ASP A 36 6.58 -6.15 -12.05
CA ASP A 36 7.70 -6.30 -11.12
C ASP A 36 7.77 -5.11 -10.16
N GLN A 37 8.54 -5.26 -9.08
CA GLN A 37 8.66 -4.24 -8.03
C GLN A 37 9.19 -2.90 -8.56
N GLU A 38 10.13 -2.92 -9.51
CA GLU A 38 10.78 -1.71 -10.03
C GLU A 38 9.86 -0.93 -10.98
N ALA A 39 9.15 -1.65 -11.85
CA ALA A 39 8.11 -1.10 -12.73
C ALA A 39 6.96 -0.53 -11.91
N LEU A 40 6.50 -1.26 -10.89
CA LEU A 40 5.46 -0.78 -9.98
C LEU A 40 5.89 0.49 -9.24
N ALA A 41 7.12 0.54 -8.74
CA ALA A 41 7.67 1.73 -8.08
C ALA A 41 7.62 2.95 -9.00
N ARG A 42 8.00 2.80 -10.27
CA ARG A 42 7.89 3.89 -11.26
C ARG A 42 6.44 4.30 -11.52
N LEU A 43 5.52 3.33 -11.66
CA LEU A 43 4.11 3.59 -11.95
C LEU A 43 3.42 4.39 -10.85
N VAL A 44 3.72 4.10 -9.59
CA VAL A 44 3.13 4.83 -8.44
C VAL A 44 3.88 6.12 -8.08
N GLY A 45 4.99 6.41 -8.78
CA GLY A 45 5.84 7.57 -8.49
C GLY A 45 6.62 7.43 -7.17
N ALA A 46 6.92 6.19 -6.74
CA ALA A 46 7.66 5.89 -5.53
C ALA A 46 9.02 6.63 -5.39
N PRO A 47 9.80 6.89 -6.46
CA PRO A 47 11.03 7.68 -6.34
C PRO A 47 10.85 9.10 -5.78
N TYR A 48 9.63 9.64 -5.82
CA TYR A 48 9.29 10.95 -5.25
C TYR A 48 8.70 10.87 -3.84
N TRP A 49 8.53 9.65 -3.31
CA TRP A 49 8.08 9.45 -1.94
C TRP A 49 9.26 9.59 -0.97
N GLU A 50 8.95 9.71 0.32
CA GLU A 50 9.98 9.59 1.35
C GLU A 50 10.67 8.21 1.27
N SER A 51 11.96 8.18 1.63
CA SER A 51 12.77 6.96 1.56
C SER A 51 12.12 5.78 2.29
N ALA A 52 12.22 4.59 1.68
CA ALA A 52 11.66 3.32 2.17
C ALA A 52 10.13 3.27 2.34
N ARG A 53 9.37 4.32 1.95
CA ARG A 53 7.90 4.27 2.04
C ARG A 53 7.30 3.25 1.09
N PHE A 54 7.80 3.18 -0.14
CA PHE A 54 7.32 2.19 -1.09
C PHE A 54 7.53 0.76 -0.59
N ASP A 55 8.72 0.44 -0.08
CA ASP A 55 9.00 -0.89 0.47
C ASP A 55 8.11 -1.21 1.67
N ARG A 56 7.86 -0.22 2.53
CA ARG A 56 6.94 -0.38 3.67
C ARG A 56 5.50 -0.60 3.22
N ALA A 57 4.99 0.21 2.30
CA ALA A 57 3.63 0.07 1.77
C ALA A 57 3.48 -1.27 1.04
N LEU A 58 4.48 -1.68 0.26
CA LEU A 58 4.52 -2.96 -0.43
C LEU A 58 4.48 -4.14 0.55
N ALA A 59 5.31 -4.11 1.59
CA ALA A 59 5.30 -5.13 2.63
C ALA A 59 3.93 -5.24 3.31
N LEU A 60 3.25 -4.12 3.54
CA LEU A 60 1.92 -4.09 4.15
C LEU A 60 0.83 -4.62 3.22
N VAL A 61 0.80 -4.26 1.93
CA VAL A 61 -0.20 -4.82 1.01
C VAL A 61 -0.02 -6.32 0.79
N VAL A 62 1.22 -6.82 0.85
CA VAL A 62 1.50 -8.26 0.79
C VAL A 62 1.08 -8.95 2.09
N ALA A 63 1.41 -8.37 3.25
CA ALA A 63 1.01 -8.90 4.55
C ALA A 63 -0.51 -8.94 4.74
N ASP A 64 -1.22 -7.93 4.24
CA ASP A 64 -2.68 -7.83 4.27
C ASP A 64 -3.37 -8.70 3.21
N GLY A 65 -2.60 -9.37 2.35
CA GLY A 65 -3.14 -10.26 1.31
C GLY A 65 -3.87 -9.52 0.17
N LEU A 66 -3.55 -8.24 -0.05
CA LEU A 66 -4.07 -7.44 -1.17
C LEU A 66 -3.26 -7.66 -2.45
N VAL A 67 -1.98 -8.04 -2.29
CA VAL A 67 -1.06 -8.31 -3.39
C VAL A 67 -0.33 -9.62 -3.12
N THR A 68 -0.10 -10.42 -4.15
CA THR A 68 0.68 -11.67 -4.08
C THR A 68 1.89 -11.65 -4.99
N HIS A 69 2.92 -12.40 -4.60
CA HIS A 69 4.07 -12.67 -5.44
C HIS A 69 3.81 -13.91 -6.29
N SER A 70 4.00 -13.76 -7.60
CA SER A 70 4.06 -14.88 -8.52
C SER A 70 5.47 -15.51 -8.51
N PRO A 71 5.60 -16.82 -8.84
CA PRO A 71 6.91 -17.49 -8.95
C PRO A 71 7.89 -16.82 -9.92
N ASN A 72 7.40 -16.01 -10.86
CA ASN A 72 8.22 -15.27 -11.82
C ASN A 72 8.68 -13.88 -11.30
N GLY A 73 8.40 -13.54 -10.04
CA GLY A 73 8.78 -12.26 -9.43
C GLY A 73 7.84 -11.10 -9.72
N LEU A 74 6.67 -11.35 -10.34
CA LEU A 74 5.64 -10.34 -10.54
C LEU A 74 4.71 -10.21 -9.32
N LEU A 75 4.20 -9.00 -9.12
CA LEU A 75 3.20 -8.65 -8.13
C LEU A 75 1.82 -8.66 -8.79
N HIS A 76 0.87 -9.37 -8.18
CA HIS A 76 -0.51 -9.51 -8.65
C HIS A 76 -1.48 -8.95 -7.61
N PRO A 77 -2.50 -8.17 -8.00
CA PRO A 77 -3.60 -7.87 -7.10
C PRO A 77 -4.39 -9.16 -6.84
N VAL A 78 -4.91 -9.32 -5.63
CA VAL A 78 -5.74 -10.48 -5.22
C VAL A 78 -7.19 -10.31 -5.68
#